data_AF-A0A1I3RNQ0-F1
#
_entry.id   AF-A0A1I3RNQ0-F1
#
_cell.length_a   1.000
_cell.length_b   1.000
_cell.length_c   1.000
_cell.angle_alpha   90.00
_cell.angle_beta   90.00
_cell.angle_gamma   90.00
#
_symmetry.space_group_name_H-M   'P 1'
#
loop_
_entity.id
_entity.type
_entity.pdbx_description
1 polymer ?
#
loop_
_entity_poly.entity_id
_entity_poly.type
_entity_poly.pdbx_seq_one_letter_code
_entity_poly.pdbx_strand_id
1 'polypeptide(L)' 'MIVKERTFPKDIELLQTIERRLSDRHPQMGVVKDQLKYSLSGYKGELALNFPLSFLPNHY' A
#
# COMPACT_ATOMS: atom_id res chain seq x y z
N MET A 1 -17.12 -7.38 -15.94
CA MET A 1 -16.09 -6.49 -15.38
C MET A 1 -14.97 -7.38 -14.84
N ILE A 2 -13.76 -7.31 -15.40
CA ILE A 2 -12.64 -8.14 -14.93
C ILE A 2 -12.17 -7.54 -13.61
N VAL A 3 -12.43 -8.24 -12.50
CA VAL A 3 -11.96 -7.85 -11.17
C VAL A 3 -10.50 -8.28 -11.07
N LYS A 4 -9.56 -7.33 -11.17
CA LYS A 4 -8.15 -7.59 -10.91
C LYS A 4 -7.90 -7.45 -9.41
N GLU A 5 -7.41 -8.51 -8.78
CA GLU A 5 -7.05 -8.47 -7.37
C GLU A 5 -5.90 -7.48 -7.16
N ARG A 6 -6.16 -6.44 -6.36
CA ARG A 6 -5.14 -5.47 -5.96
C ARG A 6 -4.35 -6.08 -4.80
N THR A 7 -3.35 -6.90 -5.13
CA THR A 7 -2.41 -7.44 -4.15
C THR A 7 -1.55 -6.33 -3.55
N PHE A 8 -1.22 -6.44 -2.27
CA PHE A 8 -0.33 -5.48 -1.62
C PHE A 8 1.02 -5.43 -2.39
N PRO A 9 1.51 -4.24 -2.80
CA PRO A 9 2.74 -4.14 -3.56
C PRO A 9 3.96 -4.65 -2.76
N LYS A 10 4.74 -5.55 -3.36
CA LYS A 10 5.98 -6.09 -2.78
C LYS A 10 7.00 -5.00 -2.43
N ASP A 11 7.01 -3.90 -3.18
CA ASP A 11 7.90 -2.78 -2.93
C ASP A 11 7.63 -2.13 -1.56
N ILE A 12 6.36 -2.07 -1.14
CA ILE A 12 5.98 -1.56 0.17
C ILE A 12 6.45 -2.53 1.26
N GLU A 13 6.29 -3.84 1.07
CA GLU A 13 6.79 -4.86 2.02
C GLU A 13 8.30 -4.82 2.19
N LEU A 14 9.03 -4.60 1.10
CA LEU A 14 10.47 -4.44 1.09
C LEU A 14 10.88 -3.18 1.86
N LEU A 15 10.25 -2.04 1.57
CA LEU A 15 10.52 -0.78 2.26
C LEU A 15 10.23 -0.87 3.77
N GLN A 16 9.13 -1.51 4.18
CA GLN A 16 8.83 -1.78 5.60
C GLN A 16 9.87 -2.71 6.24
N THR A 17 10.40 -3.67 5.49
CA THR A 17 11.44 -4.56 5.99
C THR A 17 12.77 -3.84 6.15
N ILE A 18 13.11 -2.94 5.22
CA ILE A 18 14.28 -2.08 5.32
C ILE A 18 14.12 -1.14 6.51
N GLU A 19 12.99 -0.46 6.66
CA GLU A 19 12.72 0.44 7.80
C GLU A 19 12.89 -0.28 9.15
N ARG A 20 12.37 -1.51 9.29
CA ARG A 20 12.51 -2.32 10.52
C ARG A 20 13.94 -2.77 10.81
N ARG A 21 14.76 -2.97 9.78
CA ARG A 21 16.13 -3.51 9.91
C ARG A 21 17.20 -2.43 9.99
N LEU A 22 16.91 -1.25 9.44
CA LEU A 22 17.87 -0.16 9.36
C LEU A 22 17.92 0.58 10.70
N SER A 23 19.13 1.00 11.12
CA SER A 23 19.30 1.78 12.34
C SER A 23 18.63 3.17 12.21
N ASP A 24 18.04 3.67 13.29
CA ASP A 24 17.40 4.99 13.32
C ASP A 24 18.33 6.15 12.95
N ARG A 25 19.64 6.01 13.14
CA ARG A 25 20.65 7.02 12.79
C ARG A 25 21.20 6.88 11.37
N HIS A 26 20.66 5.96 10.58
CA HIS A 26 21.17 5.73 9.23
C HIS A 26 20.82 6.92 8.31
N PRO A 27 21.79 7.45 7.54
CA PRO A 27 21.57 8.64 6.70
C PRO A 27 20.48 8.43 5.64
N GLN A 28 20.25 7.19 5.19
CA GLN A 28 19.21 6.87 4.20
C GLN A 28 17.84 6.57 4.82
N MET A 29 17.70 6.59 6.15
CA MET A 29 16.42 6.33 6.83
C MET A 29 15.35 7.36 6.43
N GLY A 30 15.74 8.62 6.22
CA GLY A 30 14.82 9.65 5.72
C GLY A 30 14.24 9.28 4.36
N VAL A 31 15.10 8.85 3.43
CA VAL A 31 14.71 8.45 2.07
C VAL A 31 13.75 7.25 2.09
N VAL A 32 14.04 6.24 2.91
CA VAL A 32 13.19 5.05 3.05
C VAL A 32 11.81 5.44 3.58
N LYS A 33 11.74 6.31 4.59
CA LYS A 33 10.47 6.77 5.16
C LYS A 33 9.65 7.58 4.15
N ASP A 34 10.29 8.43 3.37
CA ASP A 34 9.61 9.24 2.36
C ASP A 34 9.06 8.37 1.22
N GLN A 35 9.85 7.41 0.73
CA GLN A 35 9.42 6.44 -0.28
C GLN A 35 8.28 5.55 0.24
N LEU A 36 8.35 5.12 1.50
CA LEU A 36 7.31 4.32 2.13
C LEU A 36 5.99 5.10 2.25
N LYS A 37 6.05 6.37 2.70
CA LYS A 37 4.88 7.25 2.77
C LYS A 37 4.24 7.47 1.40
N TYR A 38 5.05 7.75 0.39
CA TYR A 38 4.56 7.96 -0.97
C TYR A 38 3.83 6.72 -1.51
N SER A 39 4.49 5.56 -1.38
CA SER A 39 3.94 4.29 -1.87
C SER A 39 2.66 3.88 -1.14
N LEU A 40 2.60 4.07 0.18
CA LEU A 40 1.39 3.83 0.98
C LEU A 40 0.24 4.77 0.60
N SER A 41 0.53 6.04 0.29
CA SER A 41 -0.49 6.98 -0.16
C SER A 41 -1.08 6.58 -1.51
N GLY A 42 -0.23 6.13 -2.44
CA GLY A 42 -0.67 5.61 -3.75
C GLY A 42 -1.57 4.39 -3.60
N TYR A 43 -1.14 3.40 -2.81
CA TYR A 43 -1.92 2.19 -2.54
C TYR A 43 -3.27 2.51 -1.89
N LYS A 44 -3.32 3.44 -0.92
CA LYS A 44 -4.59 3.88 -0.33
C LYS A 44 -5.49 4.60 -1.33
N GLY A 45 -4.93 5.40 -2.23
CA GLY A 45 -5.67 6.04 -3.32
C GLY A 45 -6.29 5.01 -4.28
N GLU A 46 -5.54 3.98 -4.64
CA GLU A 46 -6.06 2.87 -5.46
C GLU A 46 -7.17 2.08 -4.75
N LEU A 47 -7.02 1.84 -3.45
CA LEU A 47 -8.05 1.20 -2.64
C LEU A 47 -9.31 2.05 -2.52
N ALA A 48 -9.20 3.39 -2.49
CA ALA A 48 -10.35 4.29 -2.44
C ALA A 48 -11.22 4.22 -3.71
N LEU A 49 -10.66 3.74 -4.83
CA LEU A 49 -11.41 3.45 -6.06
C LEU A 49 -12.17 2.12 -6.00
N ASN A 50 -12.03 1.32 -4.93
CA ASN A 50 -12.92 0.19 -4.70
C ASN A 50 -14.32 0.74 -4.42
N PHE A 51 -15.22 0.55 -5.37
CA PHE A 51 -16.61 0.97 -5.23
C PHE A 51 -17.26 0.24 -4.04
N PRO A 52 -17.80 0.96 -3.04
CA PRO A 52 -18.45 0.35 -1.88
C PRO A 52 -19.74 -0.40 -2.25
N LEU A 53 -20.29 -0.17 -3.45
CA LEU A 53 -21.55 -0.74 -3.94
C LEU A 53 -21.40 -2.11 -4.62
N SER A 54 -20.27 -2.80 -4.43
CA SER A 54 -20.08 -4.19 -4.88
C SER A 54 -21.00 -5.19 -4.14
N PHE A 55 -21.70 -4.74 -3.10
CA PHE A 55 -22.54 -5.52 -2.20
C PHE A 55 -24.03 -5.15 -2.35
N LEU A 56 -24.61 -5.27 -3.54
CA LEU A 56 -26.06 -5.43 -3.59
C LEU A 56 -26.37 -6.87 -3.18
N PRO A 57 -27.16 -7.12 -2.12
CA PRO A 57 -27.58 -8.47 -1.78
C PRO A 57 -28.34 -9.07 -2.97
N ASN A 58 -27.92 -10.25 -3.45
CA ASN A 58 -28.60 -10.99 -4.52
C ASN A 58 -29.96 -11.59 -4.09
N HIS A 59 -30.56 -11.11 -3.00
CA HIS A 59 -31.82 -11.62 -2.48
C HIS A 59 -32.90 -10.55 -2.62
N TYR A 60 -33.64 -10.65 -3.73
CA TYR A 60 -35.00 -10.13 -3.88
C TYR A 60 -36.00 -11.25 -3.60
#